data_AF-A0A4Y8X6T4-F1
#
_entry.id   AF-A0A4Y8X6T4-F1
#
_cell.length_a   1.000
_cell.length_b   1.000
_cell.length_c   1.000
_cell.angle_alpha   90.00
_cell.angle_beta   90.00
_cell.angle_gamma   90.00
#
_symmetry.space_group_name_H-M   'P 1'
#
loop_
_entity.id
_entity.type
_entity.pdbx_description
1 polymer ?
#
loop_
_entity_poly.entity_id
_entity_poly.type
_entity_poly.pdbx_seq_one_letter_code
_entity_poly.pdbx_strand_id
1 'polypeptide(L)'
;MAQRFRWTRRGYVAELEKAEVRLLRGLVKDVVTLLENRQDEVLPETPAPAEDAVGPASEPQGDVAPRPDAPAEDGHDAAFWALVGGMELGAESAEERPAPQDPAVARLLPDSMPHADEHERARQRALTEDALTAAKLDDARRALEALRSTRVTVPHDQAPSFGRALNDVRLVLAVRLGIETDDDARRVHAVDDWRHAQDVETTMALLYNFTTWLQETLMDEMLSELPEDPRDTGAEGPDA
;
A
#
# COMPACT_ATOMS: atom_id res chain seq x y z
N MET A 1 8.21 -4.03 30.88
CA MET A 1 7.80 -3.07 29.85
C MET A 1 8.82 -3.12 28.72
N ALA A 2 8.37 -2.93 27.49
CA ALA A 2 9.23 -2.76 26.31
C ALA A 2 10.40 -1.78 26.53
N GLN A 3 11.53 -2.07 25.91
CA GLN A 3 12.68 -1.18 25.79
C GLN A 3 12.73 -0.61 24.38
N ARG A 4 13.02 0.69 24.27
CA ARG A 4 13.16 1.40 22.99
C ARG A 4 14.19 0.75 22.08
N PHE A 5 14.03 0.94 20.77
CA PHE A 5 15.09 0.60 19.83
C PHE A 5 16.39 1.31 20.16
N ARG A 6 17.50 0.63 19.93
CA ARG A 6 18.85 1.17 20.02
C ARG A 6 19.66 0.73 18.82
N TRP A 7 20.49 1.62 18.34
CA TRP A 7 21.48 1.32 17.32
C TRP A 7 22.47 0.24 17.77
N THR A 8 22.78 -0.67 16.85
CA THR A 8 23.89 -1.62 17.00
C THR A 8 24.57 -1.85 15.65
N ARG A 9 25.76 -2.47 15.66
CA ARG A 9 26.47 -2.89 14.43
C ARG A 9 25.67 -3.85 13.54
N ARG A 10 24.65 -4.52 14.08
CA ARG A 10 23.83 -5.52 13.36
C ARG A 10 22.45 -4.99 12.96
N GLY A 11 22.17 -3.71 13.19
CA GLY A 11 20.85 -3.11 13.04
C GLY A 11 20.31 -2.56 14.35
N TYR A 12 19.00 -2.32 14.40
CA TYR A 12 18.31 -1.79 15.55
C TYR A 12 17.79 -2.91 16.44
N VAL A 13 17.97 -2.78 17.76
CA VAL A 13 17.53 -3.79 18.73
C VAL A 13 16.59 -3.19 19.75
N ALA A 14 15.45 -3.84 19.97
CA ALA A 14 14.51 -3.57 21.05
C ALA A 14 14.27 -4.85 21.87
N GLU A 15 13.94 -4.71 23.14
CA GLU A 15 13.53 -5.82 24.03
C GLU A 15 12.05 -5.64 24.38
N LEU A 16 11.22 -6.57 23.95
CA LEU A 16 9.78 -6.61 24.17
C LEU A 16 9.41 -7.74 25.12
N GLU A 17 8.31 -7.60 25.85
CA GLU A 17 7.74 -8.70 26.62
C GLU A 17 7.07 -9.74 25.73
N LYS A 18 6.94 -10.97 26.23
CA LYS A 18 6.29 -12.07 25.49
C LYS A 18 4.84 -11.73 25.11
N ALA A 19 4.14 -10.97 25.95
CA ALA A 19 2.78 -10.50 25.68
C ALA A 19 2.76 -9.46 24.55
N GLU A 20 3.64 -8.46 24.61
CA GLU A 20 3.79 -7.39 23.61
C GLU A 20 4.12 -7.98 22.22
N VAL A 21 5.09 -8.90 22.14
CA VAL A 21 5.42 -9.61 20.90
C VAL A 21 4.22 -10.38 20.37
N ARG A 22 3.49 -11.10 21.24
CA ARG A 22 2.32 -11.88 20.80
C ARG A 22 1.24 -10.97 20.21
N LEU A 23 0.95 -9.85 20.87
CA LEU A 23 -0.06 -8.89 20.42
C LEU A 23 0.35 -8.24 19.09
N LEU A 24 1.59 -7.75 18.99
CA LEU A 24 2.08 -7.13 17.76
C LEU A 24 2.11 -8.10 16.59
N ARG A 25 2.51 -9.36 16.81
CA ARG A 25 2.40 -10.41 15.78
C ARG A 25 0.96 -10.69 15.37
N GLY A 26 0.03 -10.64 16.31
CA GLY A 26 -1.41 -10.77 16.03
C GLY A 26 -1.86 -9.68 15.07
N LEU A 27 -1.56 -8.42 15.41
CA LEU A 27 -1.91 -7.27 14.58
C LEU A 27 -1.31 -7.33 13.17
N VAL A 28 -0.03 -7.69 13.05
CA VAL A 28 0.61 -7.83 11.73
C VAL A 28 -0.06 -8.96 10.92
N LYS A 29 -0.48 -10.06 11.57
CA LYS A 29 -1.25 -11.11 10.90
C LYS A 29 -2.64 -10.64 10.47
N ASP A 30 -3.31 -9.84 11.29
CA ASP A 30 -4.61 -9.28 10.95
C ASP A 30 -4.51 -8.37 9.71
N VAL A 31 -3.44 -7.56 9.62
CA VAL A 31 -3.13 -6.77 8.40
C VAL A 31 -2.89 -7.67 7.19
N VAL A 32 -2.12 -8.75 7.35
CA VAL A 32 -1.91 -9.74 6.28
C VAL A 32 -3.25 -10.32 5.81
N THR A 33 -4.11 -10.77 6.73
CA THR A 33 -5.43 -11.31 6.40
C THR A 33 -6.31 -10.28 5.70
N LEU A 34 -6.29 -9.01 6.12
CA LEU A 34 -7.03 -7.94 5.43
C LEU A 34 -6.57 -7.77 3.98
N LEU A 35 -5.26 -7.78 3.74
CA LEU A 35 -4.67 -7.61 2.41
C LEU A 35 -4.86 -8.84 1.52
N GLU A 36 -4.74 -10.05 2.08
CA GLU A 36 -5.00 -11.31 1.36
C GLU A 36 -6.47 -11.39 0.92
N ASN A 37 -7.41 -11.07 1.83
CA ASN A 37 -8.83 -11.01 1.47
C ASN A 37 -9.11 -10.00 0.35
N ARG A 38 -8.43 -8.85 0.35
CA ARG A 38 -8.56 -7.85 -0.71
C ARG A 38 -8.04 -8.36 -2.05
N GLN A 39 -6.95 -9.11 -2.04
CA GLN A 39 -6.39 -9.70 -3.25
C GLN A 39 -7.33 -10.77 -3.83
N ASP A 40 -7.96 -11.57 -2.96
CA ASP A 40 -8.86 -12.66 -3.36
C ASP A 40 -10.23 -12.17 -3.88
N GLU A 41 -10.71 -11.00 -3.42
CA GLU A 41 -11.97 -10.38 -3.91
C GLU A 41 -12.01 -10.16 -5.44
N VAL A 42 -10.86 -10.17 -6.12
CA VAL A 42 -10.71 -9.75 -7.52
C VAL A 42 -10.17 -10.85 -8.44
N LEU A 43 -10.06 -12.10 -7.98
CA LEU A 43 -9.82 -13.25 -8.86
C LEU A 43 -11.18 -13.87 -9.27
N PRO A 44 -11.88 -13.39 -10.32
CA PRO A 44 -12.94 -14.18 -10.91
C PRO A 44 -12.32 -15.45 -11.50
N GLU A 45 -12.93 -16.61 -11.26
CA GLU A 45 -12.58 -17.82 -12.02
C GLU A 45 -12.68 -17.49 -13.51
N THR A 46 -11.55 -17.50 -14.21
CA THR A 46 -11.54 -17.51 -15.67
C THR A 46 -12.40 -18.69 -16.10
N PRO A 47 -13.58 -18.50 -16.74
CA PRO A 47 -14.22 -19.63 -17.39
C PRO A 47 -13.23 -20.03 -18.49
N ALA A 48 -12.74 -21.26 -18.45
CA ALA A 48 -12.03 -21.84 -19.58
C ALA A 48 -12.85 -21.55 -20.84
N PRO A 49 -12.24 -21.07 -21.94
CA PRO A 49 -13.00 -20.77 -23.13
C PRO A 49 -13.73 -22.04 -23.55
N ALA A 50 -15.06 -21.96 -23.60
CA ALA A 50 -15.89 -23.03 -24.11
C ALA A 50 -15.47 -23.25 -25.58
N GLU A 51 -14.77 -24.35 -25.82
CA GLU A 51 -14.58 -24.91 -27.15
C GLU A 51 -15.97 -25.31 -27.66
N ASP A 52 -16.65 -24.42 -28.38
CA ASP A 52 -17.68 -24.78 -29.37
C ASP A 52 -18.23 -23.54 -30.08
N ALA A 53 -17.61 -23.16 -31.21
CA ALA A 53 -18.26 -22.39 -32.25
C ALA A 53 -17.57 -22.64 -33.61
N VAL A 54 -17.82 -23.82 -34.19
CA VAL A 54 -17.50 -24.10 -35.59
C VAL A 54 -18.61 -23.57 -36.50
N GLY A 55 -18.33 -22.43 -37.13
CA GLY A 55 -18.65 -22.09 -38.52
C GLY A 55 -19.98 -21.39 -38.86
N PRO A 56 -20.16 -20.92 -40.12
CA PRO A 56 -19.16 -20.75 -41.19
C PRO A 56 -19.11 -19.32 -41.78
N ALA A 57 -18.03 -19.11 -42.55
CA ALA A 57 -17.70 -17.92 -43.32
C ALA A 57 -18.77 -17.47 -44.32
N SER A 58 -18.84 -16.16 -44.55
CA SER A 58 -19.39 -15.57 -45.78
C SER A 58 -18.66 -14.25 -46.05
N GLU A 59 -17.89 -14.23 -47.14
CA GLU A 59 -17.18 -13.06 -47.67
C GLU A 59 -18.02 -12.35 -48.77
N PRO A 60 -17.66 -11.10 -49.16
CA PRO A 60 -18.62 -10.02 -49.41
C PRO A 60 -18.87 -9.68 -50.89
N GLN A 61 -19.99 -9.02 -51.16
CA GLN A 61 -20.28 -8.23 -52.36
C GLN A 61 -20.98 -6.95 -51.85
N GLY A 62 -20.53 -5.73 -52.07
CA GLY A 62 -19.85 -5.16 -53.22
C GLY A 62 -20.82 -4.18 -53.85
N ASP A 63 -20.85 -2.92 -53.40
CA ASP A 63 -21.28 -1.81 -54.25
C ASP A 63 -20.74 -0.47 -53.73
N VAL A 64 -20.17 0.31 -54.65
CA VAL A 64 -19.57 1.63 -54.41
C VAL A 64 -20.34 2.64 -55.25
N ALA A 65 -20.81 3.72 -54.63
CA ALA A 65 -20.96 5.01 -55.30
C ALA A 65 -20.77 6.18 -54.31
N PRO A 66 -20.22 7.32 -54.75
CA PRO A 66 -19.38 8.16 -53.91
C PRO A 66 -20.10 9.42 -53.39
N ARG A 67 -19.59 9.97 -52.28
CA ARG A 67 -19.77 11.39 -51.93
C ARG A 67 -18.41 12.05 -51.76
N PRO A 68 -18.19 13.24 -52.36
CA PRO A 68 -16.91 13.92 -52.33
C PRO A 68 -16.79 14.85 -51.11
N ASP A 69 -15.55 15.25 -50.88
CA ASP A 69 -15.09 16.43 -50.11
C ASP A 69 -14.62 16.19 -48.67
N ALA A 70 -13.37 15.76 -48.56
CA ALA A 70 -12.43 16.21 -47.52
C ALA A 70 -11.02 16.33 -48.13
N PRO A 71 -10.22 17.33 -47.71
CA PRO A 71 -8.96 17.68 -48.38
C PRO A 71 -7.90 16.60 -48.15
N ALA A 72 -7.01 16.47 -49.14
CA ALA A 72 -5.88 15.55 -49.12
C ALA A 72 -4.94 15.90 -47.96
N GLU A 73 -4.93 15.07 -46.93
CA GLU A 73 -3.81 14.94 -46.01
C GLU A 73 -3.21 13.55 -46.20
N ASP A 74 -1.88 13.50 -46.19
CA ASP A 74 -1.05 12.43 -46.71
C ASP A 74 -1.53 11.03 -46.33
N GLY A 75 -1.85 10.21 -47.34
CA GLY A 75 -2.40 8.86 -47.17
C GLY A 75 -1.50 7.88 -46.41
N HIS A 76 -0.27 8.27 -46.09
CA HIS A 76 0.66 7.52 -45.25
C HIS A 76 0.29 7.60 -43.76
N ASP A 77 -0.23 8.74 -43.28
CA ASP A 77 -0.59 8.89 -41.86
C ASP A 77 -1.91 8.22 -41.56
N ALA A 78 -2.90 8.32 -42.45
CA ALA A 78 -4.16 7.60 -42.32
C ALA A 78 -3.98 6.08 -42.41
N ALA A 79 -3.10 5.61 -43.30
CA ALA A 79 -2.77 4.18 -43.40
C ALA A 79 -1.98 3.69 -42.19
N PHE A 80 -1.10 4.53 -41.62
CA PHE A 80 -0.40 4.23 -40.37
C PHE A 80 -1.39 4.12 -39.21
N TRP A 81 -2.28 5.09 -39.01
CA TRP A 81 -3.30 5.03 -37.95
C TRP A 81 -4.33 3.92 -38.17
N ALA A 82 -4.65 3.57 -39.41
CA ALA A 82 -5.50 2.42 -39.73
C ALA A 82 -4.79 1.08 -39.48
N LEU A 83 -3.48 0.99 -39.74
CA LEU A 83 -2.66 -0.19 -39.44
C LEU A 83 -2.44 -0.34 -37.93
N VAL A 84 -2.21 0.77 -37.22
CA VAL A 84 -2.07 0.84 -35.75
C VAL A 84 -3.41 0.62 -35.06
N GLY A 85 -4.54 1.07 -35.63
CA GLY A 85 -5.88 0.84 -35.10
C GLY A 85 -6.47 -0.53 -35.48
N GLY A 86 -5.97 -1.16 -36.55
CA GLY A 86 -6.31 -2.51 -36.98
C GLY A 86 -5.46 -3.61 -36.32
N MET A 87 -4.29 -3.26 -35.78
CA MET A 87 -3.80 -3.94 -34.59
C MET A 87 -4.71 -3.48 -33.46
N GLU A 88 -5.75 -4.25 -33.16
CA GLU A 88 -6.34 -4.19 -31.83
C GLU A 88 -5.19 -4.37 -30.82
N LEU A 89 -4.56 -3.28 -30.37
CA LEU A 89 -4.34 -3.12 -28.94
C LEU A 89 -5.72 -3.36 -28.40
N GLY A 90 -5.98 -4.60 -27.99
CA GLY A 90 -7.27 -4.99 -27.48
C GLY A 90 -7.69 -3.86 -26.57
N ALA A 91 -8.85 -3.27 -26.86
CA ALA A 91 -9.71 -2.89 -25.77
C ALA A 91 -10.10 -4.21 -25.07
N GLU A 92 -9.10 -4.91 -24.50
CA GLU A 92 -9.25 -5.70 -23.31
C GLU A 92 -10.04 -4.76 -22.43
N SER A 93 -11.28 -5.13 -22.15
CA SER A 93 -12.17 -4.33 -21.32
C SER A 93 -11.35 -3.93 -20.11
N ALA A 94 -10.92 -2.67 -20.05
CA ALA A 94 -9.83 -2.29 -19.16
C ALA A 94 -10.24 -2.75 -17.77
N GLU A 95 -9.47 -3.68 -17.20
CA GLU A 95 -9.88 -4.33 -15.96
C GLU A 95 -10.16 -3.22 -14.95
N GLU A 96 -11.38 -3.20 -14.42
CA GLU A 96 -11.85 -2.19 -13.47
C GLU A 96 -12.04 -2.90 -12.14
N ARG A 97 -11.29 -2.47 -11.13
CA ARG A 97 -11.43 -2.98 -9.77
C ARG A 97 -12.40 -2.06 -9.03
N PRO A 98 -13.36 -2.52 -8.21
CA PRO A 98 -14.21 -1.65 -7.39
C PRO A 98 -13.50 -1.20 -6.11
N ALA A 99 -13.90 -0.05 -5.55
CA ALA A 99 -13.26 0.51 -4.35
C ALA A 99 -13.33 -0.46 -3.16
N PRO A 100 -12.33 -0.49 -2.27
CA PRO A 100 -12.36 -1.35 -1.09
C PRO A 100 -13.58 -1.04 -0.20
N GLN A 101 -14.31 -2.07 0.21
CA GLN A 101 -15.48 -1.91 1.09
C GLN A 101 -15.08 -1.66 2.54
N ASP A 102 -13.94 -2.22 2.98
CA ASP A 102 -13.41 -2.00 4.32
C ASP A 102 -12.62 -0.68 4.36
N PRO A 103 -12.98 0.28 5.24
CA PRO A 103 -12.27 1.55 5.37
C PRO A 103 -10.80 1.35 5.79
N ALA A 104 -10.45 0.26 6.49
CA ALA A 104 -9.06 -0.02 6.85
C ALA A 104 -8.23 -0.38 5.60
N VAL A 105 -8.80 -1.15 4.68
CA VAL A 105 -8.16 -1.49 3.39
C VAL A 105 -8.06 -0.26 2.51
N ALA A 106 -9.11 0.56 2.42
CA ALA A 106 -9.07 1.84 1.70
C ALA A 106 -7.98 2.79 2.24
N ARG A 107 -7.71 2.75 3.55
CA ARG A 107 -6.63 3.55 4.15
C ARG A 107 -5.24 3.00 3.87
N LEU A 108 -5.10 1.67 3.80
CA LEU A 108 -3.85 0.99 3.44
C LEU A 108 -3.52 1.15 1.95
N LEU A 109 -4.53 1.14 1.08
CA LEU A 109 -4.43 1.26 -0.37
C LEU A 109 -5.12 2.55 -0.85
N PRO A 110 -4.56 3.75 -0.57
CA PRO A 110 -5.19 5.00 -0.93
C PRO A 110 -5.23 5.23 -2.44
N ASP A 111 -6.25 5.92 -2.92
CA ASP A 111 -6.36 6.37 -4.31
C ASP A 111 -5.20 7.33 -4.63
N SER A 112 -4.43 7.01 -5.68
CA SER A 112 -3.34 7.89 -6.16
C SER A 112 -3.88 9.08 -6.96
N MET A 113 -5.13 9.00 -7.40
CA MET A 113 -5.79 10.01 -8.24
C MET A 113 -7.10 10.49 -7.58
N PRO A 114 -7.04 11.23 -6.47
CA PRO A 114 -8.24 11.63 -5.71
C PRO A 114 -9.18 12.59 -6.45
N HIS A 115 -8.73 13.18 -7.56
CA HIS A 115 -9.52 14.11 -8.38
C HIS A 115 -10.02 13.51 -9.70
N ALA A 116 -9.69 12.25 -9.98
CA ALA A 116 -10.12 11.52 -11.17
C ALA A 116 -11.53 10.95 -11.00
N ASP A 117 -12.19 10.63 -12.11
CA ASP A 117 -13.51 9.99 -12.06
C ASP A 117 -13.45 8.53 -11.57
N GLU A 118 -14.60 7.91 -11.30
CA GLU A 118 -14.61 6.53 -10.77
C GLU A 118 -14.05 5.50 -11.76
N HIS A 119 -14.24 5.67 -13.07
CA HIS A 119 -13.72 4.73 -14.05
C HIS A 119 -12.19 4.81 -14.12
N GLU A 120 -11.64 6.02 -14.13
CA GLU A 120 -10.19 6.25 -14.08
C GLU A 120 -9.57 5.67 -12.80
N ARG A 121 -10.20 5.92 -11.63
CA ARG A 121 -9.76 5.35 -10.35
C ARG A 121 -9.85 3.83 -10.33
N ALA A 122 -10.93 3.23 -10.85
CA ALA A 122 -11.11 1.78 -10.91
C ALA A 122 -10.05 1.08 -11.78
N ARG A 123 -9.67 1.68 -12.91
CA ARG A 123 -8.59 1.18 -13.78
C ARG A 123 -7.22 1.34 -13.14
N GLN A 124 -6.95 2.49 -12.52
CA GLN A 124 -5.70 2.70 -11.79
C GLN A 124 -5.56 1.66 -10.67
N ARG A 125 -6.66 1.36 -9.97
CA ARG A 125 -6.72 0.33 -8.94
C ARG A 125 -6.48 -1.07 -9.48
N ALA A 126 -7.06 -1.45 -10.62
CA ALA A 126 -6.76 -2.72 -11.27
C ALA A 126 -5.27 -2.86 -11.63
N LEU A 127 -4.64 -1.78 -12.12
CA LEU A 127 -3.24 -1.78 -12.53
C LEU A 127 -2.24 -1.75 -11.36
N THR A 128 -2.60 -1.18 -10.21
CA THR A 128 -1.62 -0.84 -9.15
C THR A 128 -1.84 -1.55 -7.82
N GLU A 129 -3.09 -1.89 -7.45
CA GLU A 129 -3.38 -2.44 -6.12
C GLU A 129 -2.65 -3.76 -5.83
N ASP A 130 -2.50 -4.65 -6.82
CA ASP A 130 -1.84 -5.95 -6.61
C ASP A 130 -0.35 -5.79 -6.26
N ALA A 131 0.35 -4.89 -6.96
CA ALA A 131 1.75 -4.59 -6.68
C ALA A 131 1.92 -3.91 -5.31
N LEU A 132 1.01 -3.00 -4.95
CA LEU A 132 1.00 -2.35 -3.64
C LEU A 132 0.72 -3.37 -2.51
N THR A 133 -0.24 -4.26 -2.73
CA THR A 133 -0.61 -5.33 -1.78
C THR A 133 0.56 -6.30 -1.60
N ALA A 134 1.19 -6.76 -2.68
CA ALA A 134 2.36 -7.62 -2.62
C ALA A 134 3.51 -6.98 -1.81
N ALA A 135 3.80 -5.70 -2.05
CA ALA A 135 4.84 -4.98 -1.32
C ALA A 135 4.54 -4.89 0.19
N LYS A 136 3.29 -4.59 0.55
CA LYS A 136 2.83 -4.54 1.95
C LYS A 136 2.87 -5.89 2.63
N LEU A 137 2.46 -6.95 1.93
CA LEU A 137 2.54 -8.33 2.43
C LEU A 137 4.00 -8.73 2.69
N ASP A 138 4.93 -8.34 1.82
CA ASP A 138 6.35 -8.61 2.03
C ASP A 138 6.93 -7.85 3.22
N ASP A 139 6.57 -6.57 3.39
CA ASP A 139 6.94 -5.79 4.59
C ASP A 139 6.38 -6.45 5.87
N ALA A 140 5.11 -6.88 5.86
CA ALA A 140 4.48 -7.56 6.99
C ALA A 140 5.12 -8.92 7.32
N ARG A 141 5.45 -9.73 6.30
CA ARG A 141 6.15 -11.02 6.48
C ARG A 141 7.54 -10.83 7.11
N ARG A 142 8.29 -9.81 6.67
CA ARG A 142 9.58 -9.45 7.28
C ARG A 142 9.42 -9.02 8.73
N ALA A 143 8.40 -8.23 9.04
CA ALA A 143 8.08 -7.85 10.41
C ALA A 143 7.76 -9.08 11.29
N LEU A 144 6.99 -10.04 10.77
CA LEU A 144 6.71 -11.30 11.48
C LEU A 144 7.96 -12.13 11.76
N GLU A 145 8.95 -12.10 10.88
CA GLU A 145 10.25 -12.76 11.09
C GLU A 145 11.10 -12.06 12.16
N ALA A 146 11.12 -10.73 12.17
CA ALA A 146 11.79 -9.95 13.21
C ALA A 146 11.14 -10.16 14.61
N LEU A 147 9.82 -10.39 14.64
CA LEU A 147 9.03 -10.59 15.87
C LEU A 147 8.98 -12.04 16.35
N ARG A 148 9.95 -12.91 16.02
CA ARG A 148 9.94 -14.30 16.52
C ARG A 148 10.33 -14.45 17.99
N SER A 149 11.00 -13.46 18.56
CA SER A 149 11.49 -13.50 19.94
C SER A 149 11.24 -12.17 20.65
N THR A 150 11.42 -12.17 21.97
CA THR A 150 11.35 -10.95 22.81
C THR A 150 12.42 -9.93 22.43
N ARG A 151 13.58 -10.40 21.97
CA ARG A 151 14.63 -9.54 21.42
C ARG A 151 14.37 -9.31 19.93
N VAL A 152 13.82 -8.16 19.59
CA VAL A 152 13.55 -7.77 18.20
C VAL A 152 14.83 -7.15 17.63
N THR A 153 15.37 -7.76 16.58
CA THR A 153 16.54 -7.25 15.86
C THR A 153 16.15 -6.99 14.42
N VAL A 154 16.27 -5.73 13.99
CA VAL A 154 15.91 -5.28 12.65
C VAL A 154 17.19 -4.83 11.93
N PRO A 155 17.67 -5.58 10.93
CA PRO A 155 18.81 -5.17 10.11
C PRO A 155 18.63 -3.78 9.50
N HIS A 156 19.72 -3.05 9.30
CA HIS A 156 19.72 -1.67 8.80
C HIS A 156 18.97 -1.51 7.46
N ASP A 157 19.21 -2.43 6.54
CA ASP A 157 18.55 -2.49 5.23
C ASP A 157 17.05 -2.84 5.31
N GLN A 158 16.60 -3.42 6.43
CA GLN A 158 15.21 -3.82 6.66
C GLN A 158 14.44 -2.84 7.55
N ALA A 159 15.10 -1.88 8.19
CA ALA A 159 14.46 -0.93 9.09
C ALA A 159 13.34 -0.10 8.43
N PRO A 160 13.50 0.42 7.18
CA PRO A 160 12.41 1.10 6.50
C PRO A 160 11.19 0.21 6.27
N SER A 161 11.42 -1.06 5.92
CA SER A 161 10.36 -2.07 5.69
C SER A 161 9.61 -2.39 6.98
N PHE A 162 10.35 -2.59 8.08
CA PHE A 162 9.75 -2.80 9.40
C PHE A 162 8.94 -1.59 9.87
N GLY A 163 9.47 -0.37 9.67
CA GLY A 163 8.77 0.88 9.97
C GLY A 163 7.47 1.04 9.18
N ARG A 164 7.47 0.69 7.88
CA ARG A 164 6.24 0.68 7.05
C ARG A 164 5.22 -0.34 7.56
N ALA A 165 5.64 -1.54 7.95
CA ALA A 165 4.74 -2.55 8.51
C ALA A 165 4.10 -2.09 9.84
N LEU A 166 4.88 -1.44 10.73
CA LEU A 166 4.33 -0.82 11.95
C LEU A 166 3.34 0.30 11.63
N ASN A 167 3.65 1.12 10.62
CA ASN A 167 2.74 2.17 10.18
C ASN A 167 1.44 1.60 9.63
N ASP A 168 1.48 0.51 8.86
CA ASP A 168 0.28 -0.15 8.34
C ASP A 168 -0.61 -0.68 9.48
N VAL A 169 -0.01 -1.29 10.52
CA VAL A 169 -0.73 -1.66 11.75
C VAL A 169 -1.37 -0.44 12.41
N ARG A 170 -0.60 0.65 12.55
CA ARG A 170 -1.09 1.90 13.16
C ARG A 170 -2.26 2.51 12.38
N LEU A 171 -2.22 2.47 11.05
CA LEU A 171 -3.29 2.94 10.18
C LEU A 171 -4.58 2.12 10.36
N VAL A 172 -4.46 0.79 10.44
CA VAL A 172 -5.63 -0.08 10.69
C VAL A 172 -6.23 0.22 12.06
N LEU A 173 -5.41 0.31 13.11
CA LEU A 173 -5.87 0.65 14.45
C LEU A 173 -6.54 2.02 14.49
N ALA A 174 -5.97 3.04 13.83
CA ALA A 174 -6.55 4.38 13.75
C ALA A 174 -7.96 4.36 13.13
N VAL A 175 -8.16 3.64 12.03
CA VAL A 175 -9.47 3.52 11.38
C VAL A 175 -10.48 2.81 12.30
N ARG A 176 -10.08 1.71 12.95
CA ARG A 176 -10.97 0.98 13.87
C ARG A 176 -11.33 1.77 15.12
N LEU A 177 -10.45 2.67 15.57
CA LEU A 177 -10.66 3.60 16.67
C LEU A 177 -11.40 4.89 16.25
N GLY A 178 -11.68 5.08 14.96
CA GLY A 178 -12.33 6.29 14.46
C GLY A 178 -11.47 7.55 14.62
N ILE A 179 -10.14 7.43 14.48
CA ILE A 179 -9.22 8.57 14.55
C ILE A 179 -9.18 9.26 13.19
N GLU A 180 -9.85 10.40 13.08
CA GLU A 180 -9.87 11.23 11.87
C GLU A 180 -9.16 12.58 12.07
N THR A 181 -9.08 13.04 13.31
CA THR A 181 -8.49 14.34 13.67
C THR A 181 -7.40 14.20 14.72
N ASP A 182 -6.58 15.25 14.87
CA ASP A 182 -5.57 15.32 15.93
C ASP A 182 -6.20 15.30 17.33
N ASP A 183 -7.43 15.79 17.49
CA ASP A 183 -8.16 15.70 18.77
C ASP A 183 -8.54 14.26 19.11
N ASP A 184 -8.91 13.45 18.11
CA ASP A 184 -9.20 12.02 18.32
C ASP A 184 -7.95 11.27 18.75
N ALA A 185 -6.83 11.55 18.07
CA ALA A 185 -5.53 10.97 18.42
C ALA A 185 -5.13 11.36 19.85
N ARG A 186 -5.31 12.62 20.26
CA ARG A 186 -5.04 13.07 21.65
C ARG A 186 -5.87 12.31 22.68
N ARG A 187 -7.16 12.05 22.42
CA ARG A 187 -8.01 11.27 23.34
C ARG A 187 -7.53 9.83 23.47
N VAL A 188 -7.16 9.20 22.36
CA VAL A 188 -6.60 7.84 22.36
C VAL A 188 -5.25 7.78 23.08
N HIS A 189 -4.38 8.78 22.89
CA HIS A 189 -3.10 8.88 23.58
C HIS A 189 -3.21 9.05 25.10
N ALA A 190 -4.33 9.59 25.60
CA ALA A 190 -4.58 9.68 27.04
C ALA A 190 -4.84 8.32 27.70
N VAL A 191 -5.04 7.25 26.92
CA VAL A 191 -5.21 5.88 27.40
C VAL A 191 -3.85 5.18 27.45
N ASP A 192 -3.16 5.25 28.59
CA ASP A 192 -1.78 4.74 28.74
C ASP A 192 -1.61 3.61 29.77
N ASP A 193 -2.66 3.29 30.53
CA ASP A 193 -2.62 2.28 31.59
C ASP A 193 -3.34 0.98 31.21
N TRP A 194 -2.53 -0.06 30.98
CA TRP A 194 -2.95 -1.43 30.64
C TRP A 194 -3.96 -2.06 31.61
N ARG A 195 -4.06 -1.58 32.85
CA ARG A 195 -5.07 -2.07 33.81
C ARG A 195 -6.50 -1.70 33.39
N HIS A 196 -6.66 -0.66 32.59
CA HIS A 196 -7.96 -0.21 32.08
C HIS A 196 -8.43 -0.99 30.85
N ALA A 197 -7.62 -1.90 30.29
CA ALA A 197 -7.96 -2.74 29.13
C ALA A 197 -9.02 -3.81 29.46
N GLN A 198 -10.23 -3.37 29.82
CA GLN A 198 -11.37 -4.22 30.13
C GLN A 198 -12.25 -4.50 28.90
N ASP A 199 -12.11 -3.67 27.87
CA ASP A 199 -12.83 -3.76 26.61
C ASP A 199 -11.87 -3.70 25.39
N VAL A 200 -12.43 -4.00 24.22
CA VAL A 200 -11.67 -4.08 22.96
C VAL A 200 -11.16 -2.72 22.51
N GLU A 201 -11.92 -1.65 22.69
CA GLU A 201 -11.57 -0.30 22.25
C GLU A 201 -10.38 0.22 23.06
N THR A 202 -10.41 0.08 24.39
CA THR A 202 -9.28 0.43 25.27
C THR A 202 -8.03 -0.38 24.94
N THR A 203 -8.19 -1.66 24.60
CA THR A 203 -7.07 -2.51 24.18
C THR A 203 -6.46 -2.03 22.86
N MET A 204 -7.30 -1.67 21.87
CA MET A 204 -6.84 -1.11 20.60
C MET A 204 -6.14 0.24 20.79
N ALA A 205 -6.63 1.09 21.70
CA ALA A 205 -6.00 2.37 22.03
C ALA A 205 -4.59 2.18 22.62
N LEU A 206 -4.43 1.24 23.56
CA LEU A 206 -3.12 0.91 24.14
C LEU A 206 -2.17 0.33 23.08
N LEU A 207 -2.67 -0.49 22.16
CA LEU A 207 -1.89 -1.03 21.05
C LEU A 207 -1.49 0.07 20.05
N TYR A 208 -2.38 1.02 19.77
CA TYR A 208 -2.09 2.18 18.93
C TYR A 208 -0.97 3.03 19.55
N ASN A 209 -1.05 3.30 20.85
CA ASN A 209 -0.02 4.03 21.59
C ASN A 209 1.31 3.28 21.61
N PHE A 210 1.28 1.97 21.89
CA PHE A 210 2.47 1.12 21.89
C PHE A 210 3.15 1.07 20.52
N THR A 211 2.40 0.88 19.44
CA THR A 211 2.94 0.82 18.07
C THR A 211 3.47 2.17 17.61
N THR A 212 2.81 3.27 17.99
CA THR A 212 3.29 4.64 17.75
C THR A 212 4.64 4.86 18.42
N TRP A 213 4.73 4.62 19.73
CA TRP A 213 6.00 4.74 20.47
C TRP A 213 7.10 3.84 19.89
N LEU A 214 6.78 2.59 19.54
CA LEU A 214 7.76 1.66 18.98
C LEU A 214 8.30 2.17 17.64
N GLN A 215 7.43 2.68 16.76
CA GLN A 215 7.81 3.27 15.48
C GLN A 215 8.66 4.54 15.67
N GLU A 216 8.27 5.43 16.58
CA GLU A 216 9.04 6.64 16.91
C GLU A 216 10.46 6.28 17.33
N THR A 217 10.63 5.33 18.26
CA THR A 217 11.97 4.93 18.72
C THR A 217 12.84 4.33 17.62
N LEU A 218 12.24 3.65 16.64
CA LEU A 218 12.97 3.15 15.47
C LEU A 218 13.39 4.30 14.56
N MET A 219 12.45 5.21 14.26
CA MET A 219 12.70 6.35 13.38
C MET A 219 13.75 7.30 13.97
N ASP A 220 13.71 7.56 15.27
CA ASP A 220 14.71 8.39 15.96
C ASP A 220 16.12 7.80 15.81
N GLU A 221 16.27 6.49 16.01
CA GLU A 221 17.56 5.82 15.86
C GLU A 221 18.01 5.79 14.38
N MET A 222 17.09 5.60 13.43
CA MET A 222 17.39 5.70 11.99
C MET A 222 17.85 7.10 11.57
N LEU A 223 17.20 8.15 12.09
CA LEU A 223 17.56 9.54 11.80
C LEU A 223 18.91 9.90 12.43
N SER A 224 19.23 9.35 13.60
CA SER A 224 20.53 9.58 14.26
C SER A 224 21.75 9.04 13.48
N GLU A 225 21.52 8.15 12.50
CA GLU A 225 22.57 7.62 11.62
C GLU A 225 22.78 8.45 10.35
N LEU A 226 21.82 9.31 9.98
CA LEU A 226 22.00 10.15 8.81
C LEU A 226 23.15 11.14 9.11
N PRO A 227 24.16 11.23 8.22
CA PRO A 227 25.24 12.17 8.43
C PRO A 227 24.69 13.59 8.53
N GLU A 228 25.06 14.31 9.60
CA GLU A 228 24.85 15.76 9.71
C GLU A 228 25.35 16.41 8.42
N ASP A 229 24.51 17.22 7.78
CA ASP A 229 24.86 17.89 6.55
C ASP A 229 26.11 18.76 6.80
N PRO A 230 27.24 18.54 6.09
CA PRO A 230 28.45 19.35 6.29
C PRO A 230 28.24 20.84 5.96
N ARG A 231 27.06 21.23 5.47
CA ARG A 231 26.64 22.62 5.27
C ARG A 231 26.19 23.34 6.55
N ASP A 232 25.97 22.63 7.66
CA ASP A 232 25.58 23.24 8.95
C ASP A 232 26.80 23.49 9.88
N THR A 233 27.96 22.93 9.55
CA THR A 233 29.22 23.22 10.25
C THR A 233 29.95 24.41 9.61
N GLY A 234 29.56 25.62 10.01
CA GLY A 234 30.45 26.78 10.03
C GLY A 234 30.64 27.53 8.71
N ALA A 235 29.63 28.33 8.34
CA ALA A 235 29.86 29.56 7.57
C ALA A 235 29.86 30.78 8.53
N GLU A 236 30.76 30.80 9.51
CA GLU A 236 31.22 32.07 10.07
C GLU A 236 32.10 32.71 9.01
N GLY A 237 31.50 33.56 8.18
CA GLY A 237 32.22 34.38 7.21
C GLY A 237 33.22 35.28 7.94
N PRO A 238 34.45 35.45 7.43
CA PRO A 238 35.38 36.41 8.01
C PRO A 238 34.83 37.83 7.82
N ASP A 239 34.66 38.52 8.95
CA ASP A 239 34.42 39.95 9.06
C ASP A 239 35.45 40.71 8.19
N ALA A 240 34.97 41.51 7.23
CA ALA A 240 35.79 42.42 6.41
C ALA A 240 35.02 43.73 6.17
#